data_AF-A0A7I7LFL1-F1
#
_entry.id   AF-A0A7I7LFL1-F1
#
_cell.length_a   1.000
_cell.length_b   1.000
_cell.length_c   1.000
_cell.angle_alpha   90.00
_cell.angle_beta   90.00
_cell.angle_gamma   90.00
#
_symmetry.space_group_name_H-M   'P 1'
#
loop_
_entity.id
_entity.type
_entity.pdbx_description
1 polymer ?
#
loop_
_entity_poly.entity_id
_entity_poly.type
_entity_poly.pdbx_seq_one_letter_code
_entity_poly.pdbx_strand_id
1 'polypeptide(L)'
;MDTFIITCEHGGDRIPPPYRLLFRGKRPLLDSHRGYDPGSLIMVDALAGEFAAPPVASTVSRLFIDLNRSIGHPQLFSAVTRVLSDQIRAQIIEQQYRSYRIQVERLVTQAVARGHHVIHISSHS
;
A
#
# COMPACT_ATOMS: atom_id res chain seq x y z
N MET A 1 -13.56 24.39 0.82
CA MET A 1 -13.68 23.32 1.84
C MET A 1 -12.57 22.34 1.58
N ASP A 2 -11.97 21.82 2.64
CA ASP A 2 -10.87 20.86 2.53
C ASP A 2 -11.40 19.44 2.74
N THR A 3 -10.79 18.47 2.07
CA THR A 3 -11.06 17.04 2.25
C THR A 3 -9.76 16.32 2.50
N PHE A 4 -9.68 15.67 3.64
CA PHE A 4 -8.55 14.83 4.00
C PHE A 4 -8.70 13.44 3.39
N ILE A 5 -7.59 12.90 2.89
CA ILE A 5 -7.46 11.51 2.48
C ILE A 5 -6.26 10.96 3.24
N ILE A 6 -6.46 9.91 4.02
CA ILE A 6 -5.42 9.31 4.86
C ILE A 6 -5.07 7.94 4.30
N THR A 7 -3.79 7.71 4.00
CA THR A 7 -3.33 6.46 3.37
C THR A 7 -2.21 5.77 4.12
N CYS A 8 -2.05 4.46 3.87
CA CYS A 8 -0.89 3.69 4.29
C CYS A 8 -0.60 2.54 3.33
N GLU A 9 0.51 2.66 2.60
CA GLU A 9 0.97 1.66 1.64
C GLU A 9 1.58 0.43 2.31
N HIS A 10 2.15 0.60 3.50
CA HIS A 10 3.03 -0.37 4.17
C HIS A 10 2.44 -0.85 5.50
N GLY A 11 1.12 -0.99 5.60
CA GLY A 11 0.43 -1.21 6.87
C GLY A 11 0.54 -2.63 7.44
N GLY A 12 0.93 -3.62 6.63
CA GLY A 12 1.04 -4.99 7.12
C GLY A 12 2.01 -5.83 6.32
N ASP A 13 2.24 -7.03 6.82
CA ASP A 13 3.26 -7.96 6.37
C ASP A 13 2.67 -9.18 5.64
N ARG A 14 1.38 -9.12 5.28
CA ARG A 14 0.66 -10.24 4.68
C ARG A 14 1.18 -10.53 3.28
N ILE A 15 1.36 -11.82 2.98
CA ILE A 15 1.60 -12.31 1.62
C ILE A 15 0.30 -12.96 1.09
N PRO A 16 -0.19 -12.57 -0.11
CA PRO A 16 -1.38 -13.18 -0.67
C PRO A 16 -1.21 -14.70 -0.85
N PRO A 17 -2.27 -15.51 -0.62
CA PRO A 17 -2.15 -16.97 -0.52
C PRO A 17 -1.36 -17.67 -1.63
N PRO A 18 -1.55 -17.33 -2.94
CA PRO A 18 -0.82 -17.99 -4.02
C PRO A 18 0.71 -17.85 -3.95
N TYR A 19 1.20 -16.83 -3.24
CA TYR A 19 2.62 -16.48 -3.20
C TYR A 19 3.30 -16.79 -1.86
N ARG A 20 2.58 -17.36 -0.88
CA ARG A 20 3.15 -17.62 0.46
C ARG A 20 4.38 -18.54 0.42
N LEU A 21 4.41 -19.51 -0.49
CA LEU A 21 5.56 -20.41 -0.65
C LEU A 21 6.84 -19.66 -1.04
N LEU A 22 6.74 -18.55 -1.78
CA LEU A 22 7.89 -17.72 -2.16
C LEU A 22 8.59 -17.09 -0.93
N PHE A 23 7.81 -16.88 0.14
CA PHE A 23 8.26 -16.30 1.40
C PHE A 23 8.51 -17.34 2.49
N ARG A 24 8.50 -18.65 2.17
CA ARG A 24 8.86 -19.70 3.14
C ARG A 24 10.25 -19.44 3.72
N GLY A 25 10.36 -19.53 5.05
CA GLY A 25 11.59 -19.25 5.79
C GLY A 25 11.96 -17.78 5.95
N LYS A 26 11.14 -16.84 5.45
CA LYS A 26 11.40 -15.39 5.51
C LYS A 26 10.53 -14.66 6.53
N ARG A 27 9.93 -15.37 7.48
CA ARG A 27 9.06 -14.76 8.49
C ARG A 27 9.76 -13.65 9.30
N PRO A 28 11.01 -13.82 9.78
CA PRO A 28 11.73 -12.74 10.48
C PRO A 28 11.89 -11.46 9.64
N LEU A 29 11.98 -11.59 8.32
CA LEU A 29 12.08 -10.45 7.41
C LEU A 29 10.72 -9.74 7.26
N LEU A 30 9.63 -10.50 7.16
CA LEU A 30 8.26 -9.97 7.10
C LEU A 30 7.87 -9.27 8.41
N ASP A 31 8.27 -9.81 9.56
CA ASP A 31 8.00 -9.24 10.89
C ASP A 31 8.80 -7.98 11.22
N SER A 32 9.77 -7.62 10.39
CA SER A 32 10.64 -6.46 10.59
C SER A 32 10.11 -5.21 9.89
N HIS A 33 10.71 -4.05 10.19
CA HIS A 33 10.50 -2.78 9.47
C HIS A 33 10.75 -2.89 7.95
N ARG A 34 11.41 -3.96 7.48
CA ARG A 34 11.58 -4.21 6.05
C ARG A 34 10.31 -4.75 5.40
N GLY A 35 9.47 -5.44 6.17
CA GLY A 35 8.24 -6.07 5.72
C GLY A 35 7.05 -5.13 5.68
N TYR A 36 6.99 -4.19 6.61
CA TYR A 36 5.91 -3.22 6.81
C TYR A 36 6.38 -2.11 7.75
N ASP A 37 5.57 -1.08 7.93
CA ASP A 37 5.84 0.07 8.78
C ASP A 37 5.08 -0.12 10.13
N PRO A 38 5.75 -0.52 11.23
CA PRO A 38 5.07 -0.83 12.50
C PRO A 38 4.38 0.38 13.12
N GLY A 39 3.06 0.30 13.30
CA GLY A 39 2.25 1.37 13.89
C GLY A 39 1.63 2.34 12.88
N SER A 40 1.98 2.24 11.59
CA SER A 40 1.38 3.04 10.52
C SER A 40 -0.15 2.87 10.41
N LEU A 41 -0.68 1.64 10.58
CA LEU A 41 -2.13 1.41 10.61
C LEU A 41 -2.83 2.12 11.78
N ILE A 42 -2.21 2.09 12.97
CA ILE A 42 -2.75 2.77 14.16
C ILE A 42 -2.86 4.27 13.88
N MET A 43 -1.85 4.83 13.22
CA MET A 43 -1.83 6.24 12.86
C MET A 43 -2.84 6.59 11.78
N VAL A 44 -3.03 5.73 10.77
CA VAL A 44 -4.11 5.91 9.78
C VAL A 44 -5.47 5.95 10.44
N ASP A 45 -5.77 4.99 11.32
CA ASP A 45 -7.07 4.93 11.99
C ASP A 45 -7.32 6.16 12.88
N ALA A 46 -6.29 6.60 13.62
CA ALA A 46 -6.38 7.80 14.47
C ALA A 46 -6.63 9.07 13.65
N LEU A 47 -5.83 9.30 12.59
CA LEU A 47 -5.98 10.48 11.73
C LEU A 47 -7.28 10.46 10.94
N ALA A 48 -7.70 9.29 10.45
CA ALA A 48 -8.96 9.14 9.74
C ALA A 48 -10.16 9.48 10.65
N GLY A 49 -10.13 9.05 11.91
CA GLY A 49 -11.14 9.41 12.91
C GLY A 49 -11.19 10.91 13.17
N GLU A 50 -10.03 11.53 13.44
CA GLU A 50 -9.95 12.96 13.78
C GLU A 50 -10.43 13.87 12.62
N PHE A 51 -10.07 13.54 11.38
CA PHE A 51 -10.43 14.34 10.22
C PHE A 51 -11.72 13.90 9.53
N ALA A 52 -12.44 12.92 10.09
CA ALA A 52 -13.59 12.27 9.46
C ALA A 52 -13.29 11.87 7.99
N ALA A 53 -12.09 11.34 7.77
CA ALA A 53 -11.55 11.02 6.46
C ALA A 53 -11.64 9.50 6.20
N PRO A 54 -11.89 9.07 4.95
CA PRO A 54 -11.83 7.65 4.61
C PRO A 54 -10.38 7.14 4.68
N PRO A 55 -10.07 6.11 5.51
CA PRO A 55 -8.75 5.50 5.51
C PRO A 55 -8.58 4.58 4.30
N VAL A 56 -7.42 4.62 3.66
CA VAL A 56 -7.03 3.66 2.60
C VAL A 56 -5.70 3.03 2.96
N ALA A 57 -5.74 1.78 3.42
CA ALA A 57 -4.54 1.08 3.86
C ALA A 57 -4.36 -0.28 3.18
N SER A 58 -3.12 -0.67 2.96
CA SER A 58 -2.73 -2.00 2.53
C SER A 58 -2.17 -2.80 3.70
N THR A 59 -2.60 -4.05 3.82
CA THR A 59 -2.00 -5.04 4.74
C THR A 59 -0.98 -5.95 4.06
N VAL A 60 -0.77 -5.77 2.75
CA VAL A 60 0.19 -6.56 1.98
C VAL A 60 1.59 -6.02 2.19
N SER A 61 2.55 -6.92 2.45
CA SER A 61 3.94 -6.55 2.68
C SER A 61 4.52 -5.79 1.50
N ARG A 62 5.26 -4.72 1.79
CA ARG A 62 6.07 -4.01 0.79
C ARG A 62 7.15 -4.89 0.15
N LEU A 63 7.53 -5.99 0.80
CA LEU A 63 8.43 -6.97 0.21
C LEU A 63 7.75 -7.79 -0.89
N PHE A 64 6.43 -7.90 -0.88
CA PHE A 64 5.69 -8.49 -1.97
C PHE A 64 5.65 -7.52 -3.15
N ILE A 65 5.08 -6.34 -2.95
CA ILE A 65 5.08 -5.21 -3.89
C ILE A 65 5.01 -3.90 -3.09
N ASP A 66 5.89 -2.95 -3.40
CA ASP A 66 5.91 -1.65 -2.71
C ASP A 66 4.94 -0.68 -3.40
N LEU A 67 3.79 -0.43 -2.76
CA LEU A 67 2.74 0.45 -3.29
C LEU A 67 3.17 1.94 -3.32
N ASN A 68 4.22 2.30 -2.58
CA ASN A 68 4.81 3.64 -2.53
C ASN A 68 6.01 3.79 -3.51
N ARG A 69 6.06 2.95 -4.55
CA ARG A 69 7.04 3.04 -5.65
C ARG A 69 6.33 3.01 -6.99
N SER A 70 6.72 3.88 -7.91
CA SER A 70 6.14 3.92 -9.26
C SER A 70 6.38 2.63 -10.03
N ILE A 71 5.48 2.31 -10.95
CA ILE A 71 5.69 1.24 -11.93
C ILE A 71 6.97 1.55 -12.72
N GLY A 72 7.89 0.59 -12.78
CA GLY A 72 9.23 0.76 -13.37
C GLY A 72 10.34 1.07 -12.37
N HIS A 73 10.02 1.43 -11.12
CA HIS A 73 11.04 1.61 -10.09
C HIS A 73 11.77 0.29 -9.79
N PRO A 74 13.12 0.26 -9.71
CA PRO A 74 13.88 -0.98 -9.54
C PRO A 74 13.56 -1.74 -8.24
N GLN A 75 13.04 -1.03 -7.23
CA GLN A 75 12.61 -1.61 -5.95
C GLN A 75 11.09 -1.78 -5.80
N LEU A 76 10.30 -1.64 -6.88
CA LEU A 76 8.86 -1.95 -6.84
C LEU A 76 8.61 -3.37 -6.33
N PHE A 77 9.42 -4.32 -6.82
CA PHE A 77 9.48 -5.68 -6.32
C PHE A 77 10.78 -5.90 -5.57
N SER A 78 10.69 -6.49 -4.38
CA SER A 78 11.87 -6.92 -3.62
C SER A 78 12.61 -8.03 -4.35
N ALA A 79 13.83 -8.35 -3.90
CA ALA A 79 14.59 -9.49 -4.42
C ALA A 79 13.81 -10.81 -4.30
N VAL A 80 12.88 -10.93 -3.35
CA VAL A 80 12.06 -12.14 -3.16
C VAL A 80 11.01 -12.27 -4.26
N THR A 81 10.33 -11.18 -4.63
CA THR A 81 9.26 -11.22 -5.65
C THR A 81 9.79 -11.09 -7.07
N ARG A 82 10.94 -10.43 -7.26
CA ARG A 82 11.50 -10.16 -8.59
C ARG A 82 11.85 -11.43 -9.39
N VAL A 83 12.05 -12.56 -8.71
CA VAL A 83 12.32 -13.86 -9.35
C VAL A 83 11.11 -14.43 -10.12
N LEU A 84 9.89 -13.95 -9.85
CA LEU A 84 8.69 -14.36 -10.57
C LEU A 84 8.76 -13.88 -12.03
N SER A 85 8.10 -14.58 -12.95
CA SER A 85 8.05 -14.17 -14.36
C SER A 85 7.36 -12.81 -14.54
N ASP A 86 7.69 -12.13 -15.63
CA ASP A 86 7.11 -10.83 -15.99
C ASP A 86 5.57 -10.89 -16.05
N GLN A 87 5.03 -12.00 -16.58
CA GLN A 87 3.59 -12.24 -16.63
C GLN A 87 2.95 -12.27 -15.24
N ILE A 88 3.57 -12.98 -14.27
CA ILE A 88 3.07 -13.04 -12.89
C ILE A 88 3.20 -11.68 -12.22
N ARG A 89 4.33 -10.98 -12.42
CA ARG A 89 4.53 -9.64 -11.85
C ARG A 89 3.52 -8.63 -12.40
N ALA A 90 3.16 -8.72 -13.69
CA ALA A 90 2.10 -7.91 -14.27
C ALA A 90 0.75 -8.18 -13.59
N GLN A 91 0.40 -9.45 -13.33
CA GLN A 91 -0.82 -9.79 -12.58
C GLN A 91 -0.82 -9.20 -11.16
N ILE A 92 0.33 -9.23 -10.47
CA ILE A 92 0.47 -8.63 -9.13
C ILE A 92 0.27 -7.11 -9.20
N ILE A 93 0.81 -6.43 -10.20
CA ILE A 93 0.59 -4.99 -10.42
C ILE A 93 -0.90 -4.70 -10.57
N GLU A 94 -1.62 -5.45 -11.42
CA GLU A 94 -3.04 -5.22 -11.64
C GLU A 94 -3.87 -5.46 -10.37
N GLN A 95 -3.60 -6.56 -9.65
CA GLN A 95 -4.41 -6.97 -8.49
C GLN A 95 -4.11 -6.21 -7.20
N GLN A 96 -2.88 -5.72 -7.02
CA GLN A 96 -2.46 -5.09 -5.76
C GLN A 96 -2.20 -3.59 -5.98
N TYR A 97 -1.30 -3.26 -6.90
CA TYR A 97 -0.87 -1.88 -7.12
C TYR A 97 -1.99 -1.01 -7.69
N ARG A 98 -2.61 -1.44 -8.79
CA ARG A 98 -3.67 -0.67 -9.43
C ARG A 98 -4.92 -0.61 -8.57
N SER A 99 -5.30 -1.71 -7.93
CA SER A 99 -6.47 -1.71 -7.03
C SER A 99 -6.33 -0.70 -5.89
N TYR A 100 -5.17 -0.63 -5.24
CA TYR A 100 -4.88 0.39 -4.22
C TYR A 100 -4.91 1.81 -4.80
N ARG A 101 -4.18 2.05 -5.89
CA ARG A 101 -4.11 3.38 -6.52
C ARG A 101 -5.48 3.90 -6.97
N ILE A 102 -6.29 3.04 -7.60
CA ILE A 102 -7.65 3.39 -8.05
C ILE A 102 -8.53 3.79 -6.87
N GLN A 103 -8.40 3.14 -5.70
CA GLN A 103 -9.16 3.53 -4.53
C GLN A 103 -8.82 4.96 -4.08
N VAL A 104 -7.53 5.28 -4.00
CA VAL A 104 -7.06 6.64 -3.63
C VAL A 104 -7.47 7.67 -4.69
N GLU A 105 -7.22 7.38 -5.97
CA GLU A 105 -7.56 8.28 -7.10
C GLU A 105 -9.05 8.57 -7.18
N ARG A 106 -9.92 7.59 -6.89
CA ARG A 106 -11.37 7.80 -6.83
C ARG A 106 -11.75 8.81 -5.75
N LEU A 107 -11.15 8.73 -4.56
CA LEU A 107 -11.43 9.67 -3.47
C LEU A 107 -10.97 11.09 -3.82
N VAL A 108 -9.78 11.22 -4.40
CA VAL A 108 -9.26 12.50 -4.89
C VAL A 108 -10.21 13.08 -5.94
N THR A 109 -10.57 12.29 -6.95
CA THR A 109 -11.45 12.71 -8.04
C THR A 109 -12.81 13.17 -7.53
N GLN A 110 -13.41 12.44 -6.59
CA GLN A 110 -14.70 12.81 -5.98
C GLN A 110 -14.62 14.12 -5.18
N ALA A 111 -13.54 14.34 -4.44
CA ALA A 111 -13.32 15.58 -3.70
C ALA A 111 -13.15 16.78 -4.64
N VAL A 112 -12.31 16.63 -5.68
CA VAL A 112 -12.08 17.68 -6.68
C VAL A 112 -13.36 18.00 -7.46
N ALA A 113 -14.15 17.00 -7.84
CA ALA A 113 -15.44 17.20 -8.53
C ALA A 113 -16.46 17.99 -7.69
N ARG A 114 -16.33 17.97 -6.35
CA ARG A 114 -17.13 18.80 -5.43
C ARG A 114 -16.57 20.20 -5.21
N GLY A 115 -15.46 20.56 -5.87
CA GLY A 115 -14.77 21.84 -5.67
C GLY A 115 -14.00 21.93 -4.36
N HIS A 116 -13.66 20.79 -3.74
CA HIS A 116 -12.88 20.77 -2.51
C HIS A 116 -11.37 20.78 -2.80
N HIS A 117 -10.58 21.35 -1.89
CA HIS A 117 -9.13 21.12 -1.87
C HIS A 117 -8.85 19.76 -1.23
N VAL A 118 -7.93 19.01 -1.81
CA VAL A 118 -7.53 17.70 -1.29
C VAL A 118 -6.24 17.83 -0.50
N ILE A 119 -6.27 17.41 0.76
CA ILE A 119 -5.09 17.25 1.61
C ILE A 119 -4.87 15.75 1.77
N HIS A 120 -3.87 15.21 1.07
CA HIS A 120 -3.50 13.80 1.14
C HIS A 120 -2.34 13.62 2.11
N ILE A 121 -2.54 12.79 3.13
CA ILE A 121 -1.53 12.43 4.13
C ILE A 121 -1.27 10.93 4.03
N SER A 122 -0.04 10.52 3.76
CA SER A 122 0.36 9.11 3.85
C SER A 122 1.16 8.85 5.12
N SER A 123 0.80 7.79 5.85
CA SER A 123 1.40 7.41 7.12
C SER A 123 2.43 6.28 6.95
N HIS A 124 3.63 6.51 7.52
CA HIS A 124 4.79 5.63 7.49
C HIS A 124 5.56 5.70 8.83
N SER A 125 6.38 4.69 9.15
CA SER A 125 7.19 4.61 10.38
C SER A 125 8.50 3.87 10.17
#